data_AF-T1DN33-F1
#
_entry.id   AF-T1DN33-F1
#
_cell.length_a   1.000
_cell.length_b   1.000
_cell.length_c   1.000
_cell.angle_alpha   90.00
_cell.angle_beta   90.00
_cell.angle_gamma   90.00
#
_symmetry.space_group_name_H-M   'P 1'
#
loop_
_entity.id
_entity.type
_entity.pdbx_description
1 polymer ?
#
loop_
_entity_poly.entity_id
_entity_poly.type
_entity_poly.pdbx_seq_one_letter_code
_entity_poly.pdbx_strand_id
1 'polypeptide(L)'
;MATTIQRVSPVAVLCLFVGVFVTLSPTVTALQCYQCQSATSWSDCMSRAVTVTCGSTTPFSVMGREIFLAPEARQNAEPACLGVYAEGTLGGVKGYAHVRECFVNDKSMCSLVQASLPPEIKIKDCDLCTTDLCNGASRYTVGLSSLLLLAFAVLLRK
;
A
#
# COMPACT_ATOMS: atom_id res chain seq x y z
N MET A 1 49.17 -41.23 13.20
CA MET A 1 47.90 -40.53 12.96
C MET A 1 47.87 -40.11 11.50
N ALA A 2 47.03 -40.73 10.68
CA ALA A 2 46.87 -40.34 9.28
C ALA A 2 45.67 -39.38 9.17
N THR A 3 45.94 -38.13 8.80
CA THR A 3 44.92 -37.13 8.53
C THR A 3 44.40 -37.34 7.12
N THR A 4 43.22 -37.95 6.99
CA THR A 4 42.53 -38.09 5.71
C THR A 4 41.99 -36.73 5.29
N ILE A 5 42.63 -36.11 4.30
CA ILE A 5 42.12 -34.89 3.65
C ILE A 5 40.92 -35.31 2.77
N GLN A 6 39.72 -35.06 3.27
CA GLN A 6 38.47 -35.36 2.59
C GLN A 6 38.32 -34.42 1.39
N ARG A 7 38.48 -34.93 0.16
CA ARG A 7 38.28 -34.17 -1.08
C ARG A 7 36.81 -33.76 -1.16
N VAL A 8 36.54 -32.47 -1.03
CA VAL A 8 35.20 -31.91 -1.25
C VAL A 8 34.90 -32.03 -2.74
N SER A 9 33.76 -32.64 -3.09
CA SER A 9 33.35 -32.81 -4.48
C SER A 9 33.12 -31.43 -5.12
N PRO A 10 33.74 -31.11 -6.28
CA PRO A 10 33.54 -29.83 -6.95
C PRO A 10 32.07 -29.62 -7.33
N VAL A 11 31.31 -30.70 -7.54
CA VAL A 11 29.86 -30.66 -7.78
C VAL A 11 29.10 -30.20 -6.54
N ALA A 12 29.50 -30.66 -5.35
CA ALA A 12 28.88 -30.24 -4.09
C ALA A 12 29.14 -28.76 -3.79
N VAL A 13 30.34 -28.27 -4.11
CA VAL A 13 30.68 -26.84 -4.00
C VAL A 13 29.84 -26.01 -4.97
N LEU A 14 29.70 -26.44 -6.23
CA LEU A 14 28.89 -25.77 -7.23
C LEU A 14 27.42 -25.68 -6.82
N CYS A 15 26.83 -26.77 -6.31
CA CYS A 15 25.44 -26.80 -5.84
C CYS A 15 25.21 -25.86 -4.63
N LEU A 16 26.17 -25.76 -3.72
CA LEU A 16 26.12 -24.82 -2.59
C LEU A 16 26.11 -23.37 -3.06
N PHE A 17 26.97 -23.01 -4.01
CA PHE A 17 26.98 -21.66 -4.57
C PHE A 17 25.68 -21.34 -5.31
N VAL A 18 25.19 -22.25 -6.17
CA VAL A 18 23.94 -22.03 -6.92
C VAL A 18 22.73 -21.91 -5.98
N GLY A 19 22.64 -22.74 -4.95
CA GLY A 19 21.57 -22.65 -3.95
C GLY A 19 21.58 -21.31 -3.19
N VAL A 20 22.76 -20.83 -2.80
CA VAL A 20 22.92 -19.53 -2.13
C VAL A 20 22.53 -18.37 -3.06
N PHE A 21 22.94 -18.39 -4.33
CA PHE A 21 22.58 -17.35 -5.30
C PHE A 21 21.08 -17.29 -5.62
N VAL A 22 20.38 -18.42 -5.63
CA VAL A 22 18.91 -18.44 -5.84
C VAL A 22 18.19 -17.86 -4.63
N THR A 23 18.61 -18.16 -3.40
CA THR A 23 17.98 -17.64 -2.17
C THR A 23 18.25 -16.17 -1.88
N LEU A 24 19.32 -15.59 -2.45
CA LEU A 24 19.71 -14.19 -2.26
C LEU A 24 19.18 -13.25 -3.33
N SER A 25 18.39 -13.74 -4.28
CA SER A 25 17.75 -12.87 -5.26
C SER A 25 16.73 -11.97 -4.55
N PRO A 26 16.90 -10.64 -4.53
CA PRO A 26 15.89 -9.76 -3.97
C PRO A 26 14.64 -9.90 -4.83
N THR A 27 13.58 -10.50 -4.27
CA THR A 27 12.26 -10.40 -4.87
C THR A 27 11.83 -8.95 -4.73
N VAL A 28 12.06 -8.15 -5.76
CA VAL A 28 11.48 -6.81 -5.87
C VAL A 28 10.00 -7.01 -6.17
N THR A 29 9.22 -7.31 -5.14
CA THR A 29 7.76 -7.33 -5.23
C THR A 29 7.30 -5.90 -5.38
N ALA A 30 6.80 -5.54 -6.56
CA ALA A 30 6.19 -4.25 -6.77
C ALA A 30 4.88 -4.18 -5.98
N LEU A 31 4.76 -3.16 -5.12
CA LEU A 31 3.62 -2.96 -4.22
C LEU A 31 2.29 -3.03 -4.99
N GLN A 32 1.33 -3.80 -4.49
CA GLN A 32 -0.04 -3.82 -5.03
C GLN A 32 -0.99 -3.03 -4.16
N CYS A 33 -1.89 -2.26 -4.76
CA CYS A 33 -2.91 -1.49 -4.05
C CYS A 33 -4.29 -1.65 -4.72
N TYR A 34 -5.35 -1.40 -3.95
CA TYR A 34 -6.68 -1.21 -4.55
C TYR A 34 -6.77 0.20 -5.14
N GLN A 35 -7.32 0.30 -6.35
CA GLN A 35 -7.67 1.56 -7.00
C GLN A 35 -9.19 1.65 -7.19
N CYS A 36 -9.80 2.70 -6.67
CA CYS A 36 -11.23 2.97 -6.85
C CYS A 36 -11.57 4.44 -6.57
N GLN A 37 -12.72 4.86 -7.08
CA GLN A 37 -13.34 6.12 -6.71
C GLN A 37 -14.87 5.97 -6.52
N SER A 38 -15.42 6.66 -5.53
CA SER A 38 -16.85 6.71 -5.27
C SER A 38 -17.24 8.06 -4.65
N ALA A 39 -18.41 8.58 -5.03
CA ALA A 39 -19.03 9.74 -4.40
C ALA A 39 -20.00 9.38 -3.26
N THR A 40 -20.13 8.07 -2.94
CA THR A 40 -21.23 7.54 -2.13
C THR A 40 -20.75 6.91 -0.83
N SER A 41 -19.87 5.91 -0.90
CA SER A 41 -19.34 5.21 0.28
C SER A 41 -18.04 4.45 0.00
N TRP A 42 -17.28 4.11 1.05
CA TRP A 42 -16.13 3.21 0.93
C TRP A 42 -16.53 1.82 0.40
N SER A 43 -17.71 1.33 0.76
CA SER A 43 -18.24 0.04 0.26
C SER A 43 -18.43 0.08 -1.26
N ASP A 44 -19.01 1.18 -1.75
CA ASP A 44 -19.24 1.42 -3.18
C ASP A 44 -17.94 1.65 -3.96
N CYS A 45 -16.91 2.23 -3.32
CA CYS A 45 -15.56 2.27 -3.88
C CYS A 45 -14.99 0.85 -3.99
N MET A 46 -15.05 0.07 -2.91
CA MET A 46 -14.46 -1.25 -2.83
C MET A 46 -15.12 -2.27 -3.75
N SER A 47 -16.44 -2.19 -3.97
CA SER A 47 -17.15 -3.07 -4.90
C SER A 47 -16.72 -2.90 -6.35
N ARG A 48 -16.11 -1.74 -6.70
CA ARG A 48 -15.56 -1.42 -8.01
C ARG A 48 -14.03 -1.36 -8.03
N ALA A 49 -13.38 -1.79 -6.95
CA ALA A 49 -11.94 -1.70 -6.85
C ALA A 49 -11.25 -2.66 -7.81
N VAL A 50 -10.20 -2.16 -8.45
CA VAL A 50 -9.26 -2.97 -9.23
C VAL A 50 -7.94 -3.04 -8.50
N THR A 51 -7.28 -4.19 -8.57
CA THR A 51 -5.91 -4.32 -8.04
C THR A 51 -4.95 -3.78 -9.08
N VAL A 52 -4.09 -2.85 -8.66
CA VAL A 52 -3.04 -2.28 -9.49
C VAL A 52 -1.68 -2.48 -8.85
N THR A 53 -0.68 -2.76 -9.69
CA THR A 53 0.72 -2.76 -9.28
C THR A 53 1.23 -1.33 -9.36
N CYS A 54 1.73 -0.80 -8.25
CA CYS A 54 2.30 0.54 -8.19
C CYS A 54 3.62 0.57 -8.96
N GLY A 55 3.53 1.00 -10.21
CA GLY A 55 4.66 1.44 -11.01
C GLY A 55 4.86 2.94 -10.86
N SER A 56 6.11 3.40 -11.01
CA SER A 56 6.44 4.82 -11.08
C SER A 56 5.84 5.44 -12.34
N THR A 57 4.55 5.85 -12.30
CA THR A 57 3.86 6.84 -13.17
C THR A 57 2.34 6.59 -13.29
N THR A 58 1.55 6.93 -12.27
CA THR A 58 0.11 7.18 -12.48
C THR A 58 -0.28 8.57 -11.94
N PRO A 59 -0.93 9.42 -12.73
CA PRO A 59 -1.51 10.66 -12.22
C PRO A 59 -2.63 10.33 -11.24
N PHE A 60 -2.63 10.99 -10.08
CA PHE A 60 -3.62 10.81 -9.03
C PHE A 60 -4.83 11.71 -9.31
N SER A 61 -6.06 11.22 -9.23
CA SER A 61 -7.26 12.04 -9.49
C SER A 61 -8.20 12.08 -8.28
N VAL A 62 -8.53 13.30 -7.81
CA VAL A 62 -9.52 13.51 -6.74
C VAL A 62 -10.68 14.33 -7.30
N MET A 63 -11.88 13.77 -7.27
CA MET A 63 -13.10 14.44 -7.76
C MET A 63 -12.96 14.96 -9.20
N GLY A 64 -12.25 14.23 -10.06
CA GLY A 64 -12.02 14.62 -11.47
C GLY A 64 -10.91 15.65 -11.68
N ARG A 65 -10.11 15.96 -10.66
CA ARG A 65 -8.91 16.80 -10.78
C ARG A 65 -7.66 15.94 -10.69
N GLU A 66 -6.88 15.95 -11.76
CA GLU A 66 -5.57 15.31 -11.80
C GLU A 66 -4.55 16.14 -11.01
N ILE A 67 -3.88 15.49 -10.06
CA ILE A 67 -2.79 16.04 -9.26
C ILE A 67 -1.49 15.50 -9.83
N PHE A 68 -0.74 16.40 -10.47
CA PHE A 68 0.56 16.09 -11.04
C PHE A 68 1.66 16.36 -10.00
N LEU A 69 2.32 15.31 -9.53
CA LEU A 69 3.57 15.44 -8.79
C LEU A 69 4.70 15.84 -9.75
N ALA A 70 5.56 16.77 -9.32
CA ALA A 70 6.74 17.18 -10.06
C ALA A 70 7.67 15.97 -10.34
N PRO A 71 8.39 15.92 -11.47
CA PRO A 71 9.26 14.80 -11.83
C PRO A 71 10.32 14.49 -10.75
N GLU A 72 10.84 15.51 -10.06
CA GLU A 72 11.85 15.32 -9.00
C GLU A 72 11.29 14.59 -7.79
N ALA A 73 10.01 14.80 -7.45
CA ALA A 73 9.33 14.09 -6.37
C ALA A 73 9.07 12.61 -6.69
N ARG A 74 9.29 12.17 -7.94
CA ARG A 74 9.02 10.80 -8.41
C ARG A 74 10.25 9.90 -8.47
N GLN A 75 11.46 10.47 -8.55
CA GLN A 75 12.66 9.69 -8.90
C GLN A 75 13.23 8.84 -7.75
N ASN A 76 12.89 9.15 -6.49
CA ASN A 76 13.33 8.39 -5.30
C ASN A 76 12.18 8.13 -4.32
N ALA A 77 10.95 8.22 -4.80
CA ALA A 77 9.77 8.06 -3.97
C ALA A 77 9.44 6.58 -3.77
N GLU A 78 9.42 6.13 -2.52
CA GLU A 78 8.87 4.83 -2.16
C GLU A 78 7.36 4.82 -2.47
N PRO A 79 6.83 3.81 -3.18
CA PRO A 79 5.40 3.71 -3.43
C PRO A 79 4.63 3.36 -2.16
N ALA A 80 3.41 3.86 -2.04
CA ALA A 80 2.45 3.55 -0.98
C ALA A 80 1.04 3.42 -1.54
N CYS A 81 0.18 2.67 -0.85
CA CYS A 81 -1.25 2.68 -1.07
C CYS A 81 -1.88 3.84 -0.31
N LEU A 82 -2.64 4.65 -1.04
CA LEU A 82 -3.36 5.79 -0.51
C LEU A 82 -4.84 5.44 -0.33
N GLY A 83 -5.45 5.99 0.72
CA GLY A 83 -6.88 6.10 0.91
C GLY A 83 -7.25 7.52 1.32
N VAL A 84 -8.06 8.22 0.52
CA VAL A 84 -8.53 9.59 0.80
C VAL A 84 -10.05 9.62 0.92
N TYR A 85 -10.53 10.27 1.97
CA TYR A 85 -11.91 10.71 2.10
C TYR A 85 -11.97 12.23 2.15
N ALA A 86 -12.72 12.83 1.24
CA ALA A 86 -13.03 14.25 1.25
C ALA A 86 -14.55 14.48 1.28
N GLU A 87 -14.95 15.60 1.87
CA GLU A 87 -16.30 16.13 1.75
C GLU A 87 -16.24 17.61 1.37
N GLY A 88 -17.24 18.10 0.65
CA GLY A 88 -17.33 19.51 0.33
C GLY A 88 -18.74 19.94 -0.02
N THR A 89 -18.97 21.25 -0.03
CA THR A 89 -20.28 21.83 -0.40
C THR A 89 -20.10 22.74 -1.59
N LEU A 90 -20.70 22.38 -2.73
CA LEU A 90 -20.67 23.16 -3.96
C LEU A 90 -22.08 23.56 -4.34
N GLY A 91 -22.34 24.86 -4.51
CA GLY A 91 -23.68 25.35 -4.86
C GLY A 91 -24.78 24.97 -3.87
N GLY A 92 -24.44 24.84 -2.57
CA GLY A 92 -25.38 24.42 -1.52
C GLY A 92 -25.60 22.91 -1.42
N VAL A 93 -25.00 22.10 -2.31
CA VAL A 93 -25.10 20.64 -2.28
C VAL A 93 -23.85 20.04 -1.63
N LYS A 94 -24.05 19.22 -0.61
CA LYS A 94 -22.96 18.47 0.04
C LYS A 94 -22.61 17.23 -0.78
N GLY A 95 -21.33 17.05 -1.08
CA GLY A 95 -20.77 15.89 -1.77
C GLY A 95 -19.67 15.21 -0.97
N TYR A 96 -19.38 13.98 -1.35
CA TYR A 96 -18.36 13.12 -0.74
C TYR A 96 -17.46 12.54 -1.83
N ALA A 97 -16.24 12.18 -1.47
CA ALA A 97 -15.31 11.48 -2.34
C ALA A 97 -14.50 10.47 -1.53
N HIS A 98 -14.51 9.22 -1.98
CA HIS A 98 -13.72 8.13 -1.47
C HIS A 98 -12.81 7.65 -2.58
N VAL A 99 -11.50 7.74 -2.36
CA VAL A 99 -10.49 7.42 -3.37
C VAL A 99 -9.47 6.46 -2.77
N ARG A 100 -9.14 5.41 -3.51
CA ARG A 100 -8.00 4.54 -3.25
C ARG A 100 -7.11 4.53 -4.48
N GLU A 101 -5.80 4.64 -4.29
CA GLU A 101 -4.86 4.69 -5.42
C GLU A 101 -3.43 4.35 -4.98
N CYS A 102 -2.55 4.07 -5.95
CA CYS A 102 -1.11 4.08 -5.73
C CYS A 102 -0.61 5.52 -5.60
N PHE A 103 0.33 5.74 -4.69
CA PHE A 103 0.85 7.06 -4.43
C PHE A 103 2.28 7.04 -3.88
N VAL A 104 2.83 8.21 -3.58
CA VAL A 104 4.15 8.36 -2.95
C VAL A 104 4.00 8.23 -1.43
N ASN A 105 4.92 7.50 -0.79
CA ASN A 105 5.01 7.35 0.66
C ASN A 105 5.54 8.62 1.35
N ASP A 106 4.85 9.74 1.15
CA ASP A 106 5.17 11.01 1.80
C ASP A 106 3.91 11.55 2.49
N LYS A 107 3.95 11.56 3.82
CA LYS A 107 2.84 12.02 4.66
C LYS A 107 2.51 13.50 4.45
N SER A 108 3.46 14.31 3.99
CA SER A 108 3.22 15.72 3.67
C SER A 108 2.30 15.89 2.46
N MET A 109 2.16 14.87 1.62
CA MET A 109 1.35 14.95 0.42
C MET A 109 -0.13 15.06 0.70
N CYS A 110 -0.66 14.51 1.79
CA CYS A 110 -2.06 14.72 2.18
C CYS A 110 -2.38 16.22 2.33
N SER A 111 -1.43 16.98 2.88
CA SER A 111 -1.54 18.44 3.00
C SER A 111 -1.42 19.14 1.65
N LEU A 112 -0.61 18.62 0.73
CA LEU A 112 -0.53 19.16 -0.64
C LEU A 112 -1.78 18.89 -1.46
N VAL A 113 -2.38 17.70 -1.33
CA VAL A 113 -3.68 17.39 -1.92
C VAL A 113 -4.71 18.38 -1.38
N GLN A 114 -4.76 18.61 -0.07
CA GLN A 114 -5.66 19.62 0.52
C GLN A 114 -5.40 21.03 -0.05
N ALA A 115 -4.13 21.41 -0.24
CA ALA A 115 -3.77 22.72 -0.79
C ALA A 115 -4.16 22.90 -2.27
N SER A 116 -4.26 21.80 -3.02
CA SER A 116 -4.71 21.80 -4.43
C SER A 116 -6.23 21.84 -4.61
N LEU A 117 -6.98 21.57 -3.53
CA LEU A 117 -8.44 21.54 -3.53
C LEU A 117 -9.02 22.93 -3.21
N PRO A 118 -10.20 23.27 -3.76
CA PRO A 118 -10.95 24.46 -3.36
C PRO A 118 -11.21 24.47 -1.84
N PRO A 119 -11.29 25.65 -1.19
CA PRO A 119 -11.50 25.75 0.25
C PRO A 119 -12.82 25.13 0.74
N GLU A 120 -13.79 24.97 -0.16
CA GLU A 120 -15.06 24.30 0.09
C GLU A 120 -14.92 22.78 0.25
N ILE A 121 -13.81 22.19 -0.22
CA ILE A 121 -13.53 20.75 -0.17
C ILE A 121 -12.48 20.47 0.89
N LYS A 122 -12.83 19.63 1.86
CA LYS A 122 -11.99 19.27 2.99
C LYS A 122 -11.72 17.78 2.99
N ILE A 123 -10.44 17.43 3.00
CA ILE A 123 -9.96 16.08 3.31
C ILE A 123 -10.25 15.82 4.78
N LYS A 124 -11.00 14.76 5.06
CA LYS A 124 -11.33 14.30 6.41
C LYS A 124 -10.52 13.10 6.81
N ASP A 125 -10.15 12.28 5.83
CA ASP A 125 -9.31 11.13 6.03
C ASP A 125 -8.25 11.04 4.92
N CYS A 126 -7.02 10.73 5.31
CA CYS A 126 -5.91 10.48 4.41
C CYS A 126 -4.97 9.47 5.06
N ASP A 127 -4.93 8.25 4.53
CA ASP A 127 -4.09 7.17 5.00
C ASP A 127 -3.10 6.73 3.93
N LEU A 128 -1.87 6.44 4.36
CA LEU A 128 -0.83 5.82 3.56
C LEU A 128 -0.38 4.52 4.23
N CYS A 129 -0.17 3.49 3.44
CA CYS A 129 0.37 2.22 3.91
C CYS A 129 1.21 1.55 2.80
N THR A 130 2.18 0.71 3.18
CA THR A 130 3.22 0.22 2.26
C THR A 130 3.25 -1.32 2.15
N THR A 131 2.20 -1.99 2.58
CA THR A 131 2.05 -3.46 2.41
C THR A 131 1.03 -3.75 1.33
N ASP A 132 1.16 -4.90 0.64
CA ASP A 132 0.23 -5.26 -0.43
C ASP A 132 -1.23 -5.20 0.04
N LEU A 133 -2.04 -4.53 -0.77
CA LEU A 133 -3.49 -4.40 -0.64
C LEU A 133 -3.94 -3.81 0.71
N CYS A 134 -3.05 -3.11 1.42
CA CYS A 134 -3.29 -2.59 2.77
C CYS A 134 -4.40 -1.55 2.84
N ASN A 135 -4.59 -0.80 1.76
CA ASN A 135 -5.69 0.16 1.65
C ASN A 135 -7.04 -0.52 1.47
N GLY A 136 -7.13 -1.85 1.49
CA GLY A 136 -8.37 -2.63 1.41
C GLY A 136 -9.23 -2.55 2.67
N ALA A 137 -8.60 -2.52 3.85
CA ALA A 137 -9.31 -2.55 5.11
C ALA A 137 -10.16 -1.27 5.29
N SER A 138 -11.42 -1.45 5.66
CA SER A 138 -12.14 -0.38 6.35
C SER A 138 -11.53 -0.31 7.75
N ARG A 139 -11.17 0.87 8.28
CA ARG A 139 -10.50 1.02 9.60
C ARG A 139 -11.13 0.20 10.76
N TYR A 140 -12.37 -0.26 10.59
CA TYR A 140 -13.13 -1.12 11.50
C TYR A 140 -12.76 -2.61 11.52
N THR A 141 -11.97 -3.15 10.59
CA THR A 141 -11.70 -4.60 10.50
C THR A 141 -10.43 -5.08 11.22
N VAL A 142 -9.55 -4.16 11.65
CA VAL A 142 -8.23 -4.53 12.22
C VAL A 142 -8.30 -4.99 13.69
N GLY A 143 -9.44 -4.82 14.36
CA GLY A 143 -9.62 -5.18 15.78
C GLY A 143 -9.98 -6.64 16.08
N LEU A 144 -10.43 -7.43 15.09
CA LEU A 144 -10.98 -8.77 15.35
C LEU A 144 -9.92 -9.88 15.40
N SER A 145 -8.83 -9.75 14.63
CA SER A 145 -7.80 -10.79 14.52
C SER A 145 -6.99 -10.94 15.81
N SER A 146 -6.66 -9.83 16.48
CA SER A 146 -5.90 -9.84 17.74
C SER A 146 -6.69 -10.38 18.92
N LEU A 147 -8.02 -10.18 18.92
CA LEU A 147 -8.92 -10.69 19.96
C LEU A 147 -9.08 -12.22 19.88
N LEU A 148 -9.09 -12.79 18.67
CA LEU A 148 -9.12 -14.24 18.47
C LEU A 148 -7.85 -14.90 19.02
N LEU A 149 -6.67 -14.35 18.74
CA LEU A 149 -5.40 -14.89 19.26
C LEU A 149 -5.31 -14.85 20.79
N LEU A 150 -5.82 -13.78 21.42
CA LEU A 150 -5.93 -13.70 22.88
C LEU A 150 -6.94 -14.71 23.44
N ALA A 151 -8.07 -14.92 22.79
CA ALA A 151 -9.06 -15.92 23.21
C ALA A 151 -8.50 -17.35 23.14
N PHE A 152 -7.75 -17.69 22.08
CA PHE A 152 -7.07 -18.99 21.98
C PHE A 152 -5.98 -19.14 23.05
N ALA A 153 -5.20 -18.10 23.34
CA ALA A 153 -4.19 -18.15 24.40
C ALA A 153 -4.80 -18.38 25.80
N VAL A 154 -5.98 -17.81 26.07
CA VAL A 154 -6.71 -18.04 27.34
C VAL A 154 -7.32 -19.45 27.39
N LEU A 155 -7.84 -19.96 26.27
CA LEU A 155 -8.41 -21.32 26.21
C LEU A 155 -7.35 -22.43 26.23
N LEU A 156 -6.13 -22.16 25.73
CA LEU A 156 -5.00 -23.08 25.73
C LEU A 156 -4.18 -23.03 27.02
N ARG A 157 -4.42 -22.04 27.89
CA ARG A 157 -3.88 -22.00 29.26
C ARG A 157 -4.71 -22.90 30.16
N LYS A 158 -4.66 -24.21 29.89
CA LYS A 158 -4.93 -25.27 30.87
C LYS A 158 -3.63 -25.74 31.48
#